data_AF-A0A2E0BS00-F1
#
_entry.id   AF-A0A2E0BS00-F1
#
_cell.length_a   1.000
_cell.length_b   1.000
_cell.length_c   1.000
_cell.angle_alpha   90.00
_cell.angle_beta   90.00
_cell.angle_gamma   90.00
#
_symmetry.space_group_name_H-M   'P 1'
#
loop_
_entity.id
_entity.type
_entity.pdbx_description
1 polymer ?
#
loop_
_entity_poly.entity_id
_entity_poly.type
_entity_poly.pdbx_seq_one_letter_code
_entity_poly.pdbx_strand_id
1 'polypeptide(L)'
;MNITLTAKKGLVKYGDLFFKNKFSKILVIAYNKIVTMKRCTSCKIDKPFEDFRRQSKTKDGYKYRCKACDNSAAREYYQRKKKKIIENALEWQKNNPDKVKEYKKRYYSKDN
;
A
#
# COMPACT_ATOMS: atom_id res chain seq x y z
N MET A 1 -33.85 -6.17 3.61
CA MET A 1 -34.44 -5.33 4.67
C MET A 1 -35.18 -4.18 4.01
N ASN A 2 -36.49 -4.12 4.21
CA ASN A 2 -37.36 -3.15 3.56
C ASN A 2 -37.17 -1.76 4.17
N ILE A 3 -37.00 -0.77 3.29
CA ILE A 3 -36.74 0.63 3.64
C ILE A 3 -38.09 1.33 3.80
N THR A 4 -38.50 1.64 5.02
CA THR A 4 -39.63 2.55 5.27
C THR A 4 -39.12 3.97 5.47
N LEU A 5 -39.46 4.86 4.54
CA LEU A 5 -39.16 6.29 4.59
C LEU A 5 -40.28 7.02 5.35
N THR A 6 -40.07 7.35 6.62
CA THR A 6 -40.93 8.31 7.32
C THR A 6 -40.15 9.60 7.53
N ALA A 7 -40.47 10.63 6.74
CA ALA A 7 -39.85 11.95 6.83
C ALA A 7 -40.48 12.75 7.98
N LYS A 8 -39.78 12.85 9.11
CA LYS A 8 -39.97 13.96 10.05
C LYS A 8 -38.81 14.92 9.89
N LYS A 9 -39.16 16.18 9.61
CA LYS A 9 -38.33 17.37 9.39
C LYS A 9 -36.83 17.19 9.69
N GLY A 10 -36.06 16.98 8.62
CA GLY A 10 -34.62 17.25 8.61
C GLY A 10 -33.71 16.18 9.22
N LEU A 11 -34.18 14.96 9.50
CA LEU A 11 -33.31 13.87 9.96
C LEU A 11 -33.48 12.63 9.09
N VAL A 12 -32.38 12.06 8.62
CA VAL A 12 -32.36 10.76 7.94
C VAL A 12 -31.75 9.74 8.88
N LYS A 13 -32.45 8.63 9.11
CA LYS A 13 -32.03 7.54 9.99
C LYS A 13 -31.29 6.47 9.16
N TYR A 14 -30.05 6.18 9.51
CA TYR A 14 -29.27 5.05 8.98
C TYR A 14 -28.76 4.21 10.14
N GLY A 15 -29.34 3.02 10.35
CA GLY A 15 -29.12 2.23 11.57
C GLY A 15 -29.58 3.00 12.82
N ASP A 16 -28.75 3.01 13.87
CA ASP A 16 -29.04 3.68 15.15
C ASP A 16 -28.52 5.12 15.24
N LEU A 17 -28.03 5.69 14.13
CA LEU A 17 -27.45 7.03 14.11
C LEU A 17 -28.38 8.05 13.42
N PHE A 18 -28.61 9.18 14.11
CA PHE A 18 -29.38 10.32 13.62
C PHE A 18 -28.45 11.45 13.19
N PHE A 19 -28.43 11.78 11.90
CA PHE A 19 -27.60 12.88 11.36
C PHE A 19 -28.43 14.14 11.07
N LYS A 20 -28.01 15.29 11.60
CA LYS A 20 -28.65 16.61 11.36
C LYS A 20 -28.43 17.05 9.89
N ASN A 21 -29.51 17.36 9.17
CA ASN A 21 -29.50 17.92 7.80
C ASN A 21 -28.86 19.32 7.75
N LYS A 22 -27.54 19.40 7.89
CA LYS A 22 -26.75 20.58 7.47
C LYS A 22 -25.37 20.23 6.91
N PHE A 23 -25.10 18.94 6.74
CA PHE A 23 -23.92 18.47 6.01
C PHE A 23 -24.39 18.04 4.63
N SER A 24 -24.18 18.96 3.69
CA SER A 24 -24.37 18.84 2.25
C SER A 24 -24.08 17.44 1.72
N LYS A 25 -24.83 17.01 0.70
CA LYS A 25 -24.56 15.89 -0.23
C LYS A 25 -23.06 15.61 -0.48
N ILE A 26 -22.22 16.65 -0.43
CA ILE A 26 -20.75 16.61 -0.52
C ILE A 26 -20.11 15.58 0.44
N LEU A 27 -20.58 15.42 1.69
CA LEU A 27 -19.96 14.46 2.64
C LEU A 27 -20.22 13.00 2.25
N VAL A 28 -21.40 12.72 1.66
CA VAL A 28 -21.77 11.40 1.16
C VAL A 28 -20.97 11.05 -0.10
N ILE A 29 -20.67 12.03 -0.95
CA ILE A 29 -19.86 11.83 -2.16
C ILE A 29 -18.38 11.62 -1.80
N ALA A 30 -17.86 12.31 -0.79
CA ALA A 30 -16.49 12.12 -0.29
C ALA A 30 -16.26 10.74 0.35
N TYR A 31 -17.28 10.15 0.98
CA TYR A 31 -17.20 8.80 1.57
C TYR A 31 -17.48 7.66 0.57
N ASN A 32 -17.95 7.96 -0.64
CA ASN A 32 -18.09 6.99 -1.73
C ASN A 32 -16.84 6.99 -2.61
N LYS A 33 -15.65 6.86 -1.98
CA LYS A 33 -14.45 6.43 -2.69
C LYS A 33 -14.79 5.07 -3.28
N ILE A 34 -14.96 4.99 -4.61
CA ILE A 34 -15.14 3.72 -5.31
C ILE A 34 -13.85 2.93 -5.10
N VAL A 35 -13.80 2.15 -4.02
CA VAL A 35 -12.64 1.33 -3.69
C VAL A 35 -12.62 0.22 -4.71
N THR A 36 -11.76 0.37 -5.72
CA THR A 36 -11.51 -0.68 -6.67
C THR A 36 -10.76 -1.80 -5.95
N MET A 37 -11.34 -3.01 -5.98
CA MET A 37 -10.83 -4.19 -5.30
C MET A 37 -10.12 -5.10 -6.30
N LYS A 38 -9.08 -5.79 -5.83
CA LYS A 38 -8.32 -6.78 -6.58
C LYS A 38 -8.03 -7.99 -5.70
N ARG A 39 -8.16 -9.18 -6.26
CA ARG A 39 -7.81 -10.43 -5.59
C ARG A 39 -6.30 -10.67 -5.61
N CYS A 40 -5.69 -10.85 -4.45
CA CYS A 40 -4.29 -11.26 -4.36
C CYS A 40 -4.10 -12.70 -4.83
N THR A 41 -3.15 -12.97 -5.73
CA THR A 41 -2.92 -14.34 -6.23
C THR A 41 -2.23 -15.27 -5.22
N SER A 42 -1.63 -14.73 -4.17
CA SER A 42 -0.96 -15.50 -3.12
C SER A 42 -1.92 -15.83 -1.96
N CYS A 43 -2.44 -14.84 -1.25
CA CYS A 43 -3.34 -15.07 -0.12
C CYS A 43 -4.82 -15.22 -0.50
N LYS A 44 -5.18 -15.01 -1.77
CA LYS A 44 -6.55 -15.15 -2.30
C LYS A 44 -7.61 -14.23 -1.67
N ILE A 45 -7.17 -13.18 -0.96
CA ILE A 45 -8.06 -12.18 -0.36
C ILE A 45 -8.22 -10.99 -1.31
N ASP A 46 -9.45 -10.50 -1.43
CA ASP A 46 -9.78 -9.25 -2.13
C ASP A 46 -9.37 -8.04 -1.30
N LYS A 47 -8.59 -7.15 -1.90
CA LYS A 47 -8.00 -5.97 -1.25
C LYS A 47 -8.11 -4.74 -2.15
N PRO A 48 -8.12 -3.52 -1.59
CA PRO A 48 -8.07 -2.31 -2.39
C PRO A 48 -6.82 -2.29 -3.28
N PHE A 49 -6.88 -1.69 -4.47
CA PHE A 49 -5.70 -1.53 -5.33
C PHE A 49 -4.53 -0.82 -4.62
N GLU A 50 -4.81 0.00 -3.61
CA GLU A 50 -3.81 0.66 -2.75
C GLU A 50 -2.93 -0.35 -1.98
N ASP A 51 -3.42 -1.57 -1.75
CA ASP A 51 -2.66 -2.66 -1.13
C ASP A 51 -1.74 -3.39 -2.12
N PHE A 52 -1.70 -2.96 -3.39
CA PHE A 52 -0.85 -3.53 -4.42
C PHE A 52 0.20 -2.50 -4.86
N ARG A 53 1.41 -2.97 -5.19
CA ARG A 53 2.44 -2.09 -5.76
C ARG A 53 2.19 -1.90 -7.25
N ARG A 54 2.53 -0.73 -7.79
CA ARG A 54 2.43 -0.46 -9.23
C ARG A 54 3.39 -1.36 -10.02
N GLN A 55 2.91 -1.85 -11.16
CA GLN A 55 3.68 -2.59 -12.14
C GLN A 55 3.18 -2.20 -13.54
N SER A 56 3.82 -1.22 -14.16
CA SER A 56 3.37 -0.63 -15.44
C SER A 56 3.23 -1.63 -16.58
N LYS A 57 3.91 -2.78 -16.49
CA LYS A 57 3.87 -3.85 -17.51
C LYS A 57 2.65 -4.76 -17.41
N THR A 58 1.83 -4.65 -16.36
CA THR A 58 0.60 -5.47 -16.23
C THR A 58 -0.60 -4.73 -16.80
N LYS A 59 -1.63 -5.49 -17.21
CA LYS A 59 -2.86 -4.97 -17.83
C LYS A 59 -3.55 -3.88 -17.00
N ASP A 60 -3.54 -4.01 -15.68
CA ASP A 60 -4.18 -3.08 -14.75
C ASP A 60 -3.18 -2.13 -14.08
N GLY A 61 -1.88 -2.24 -14.37
CA GLY A 61 -0.83 -1.41 -13.80
C GLY A 61 -0.44 -1.75 -12.36
N TYR A 62 -0.91 -2.89 -11.81
CA TYR A 62 -0.57 -3.34 -10.46
C TYR A 62 -0.07 -4.78 -10.43
N LYS A 63 0.73 -5.09 -9.41
CA LYS A 63 1.20 -6.45 -9.15
C LYS A 63 0.04 -7.41 -8.86
N TYR A 64 0.26 -8.69 -9.15
CA TYR A 64 -0.69 -9.77 -8.86
C TYR A 64 -0.82 -10.10 -7.36
N ARG A 65 0.21 -9.79 -6.57
CA ARG A 65 0.27 -10.04 -5.12
C ARG A 65 0.14 -8.72 -4.35
N CYS A 66 -0.50 -8.77 -3.19
CA CYS A 66 -0.57 -7.62 -2.30
C CYS A 66 0.81 -7.34 -1.66
N LYS A 67 0.99 -6.12 -1.16
CA LYS A 67 2.21 -5.64 -0.49
C LYS A 67 2.66 -6.58 0.63
N ALA A 68 1.72 -7.11 1.42
CA ALA A 68 2.05 -8.03 2.52
C ALA A 68 2.69 -9.34 2.02
N CYS A 69 2.08 -10.00 1.03
CA CYS A 69 2.62 -11.22 0.42
C CYS A 69 3.96 -10.96 -0.28
N ASP A 70 4.08 -9.82 -0.99
CA ASP A 70 5.33 -9.41 -1.61
C ASP A 70 6.45 -9.21 -0.59
N ASN A 71 6.15 -8.56 0.54
CA ASN A 71 7.11 -8.32 1.60
C ASN A 71 7.51 -9.63 2.32
N SER A 72 6.60 -10.62 2.44
CA SER A 72 6.94 -11.95 2.97
C SER A 72 7.90 -12.67 2.03
N ALA A 73 7.55 -12.75 0.74
CA ALA A 73 8.37 -13.40 -0.26
C ALA A 73 9.76 -12.77 -0.39
N ALA A 74 9.87 -11.44 -0.29
CA ALA A 74 11.16 -10.75 -0.29
C ALA A 74 12.01 -11.09 0.94
N ARG A 75 11.39 -11.18 2.14
CA ARG A 75 12.08 -11.59 3.36
C ARG A 75 12.58 -13.03 3.27
N GLU A 76 11.75 -13.96 2.80
CA GLU A 76 12.12 -15.37 2.60
C GLU A 76 13.27 -15.52 1.59
N TYR A 77 13.19 -14.79 0.47
CA TYR A 77 14.27 -14.74 -0.52
C TYR A 77 15.58 -14.27 0.10
N TYR A 78 15.53 -13.17 0.86
CA TYR A 78 16.70 -12.64 1.54
C TYR A 78 17.28 -13.65 2.52
N GLN A 79 16.47 -14.27 3.38
CA GLN A 79 16.98 -15.26 4.35
C GLN A 79 17.66 -16.43 3.65
N ARG A 80 17.04 -16.98 2.60
CA ARG A 80 17.61 -18.10 1.83
C ARG A 80 18.90 -17.74 1.10
N LYS A 81 19.05 -16.48 0.67
CA LYS A 81 20.22 -16.01 -0.09
C LYS A 81 21.17 -15.13 0.72
N LYS A 82 20.94 -15.00 2.03
CA LYS A 82 21.61 -14.04 2.92
C LYS A 82 23.13 -14.09 2.81
N LYS A 83 23.70 -15.29 2.95
CA LYS A 83 25.15 -15.51 2.86
C LYS A 83 25.74 -14.97 1.56
N LYS A 84 25.12 -15.33 0.42
CA LYS A 84 25.61 -14.92 -0.90
C LYS A 84 25.47 -13.41 -1.15
N ILE A 85 24.37 -12.82 -0.67
CA ILE A 85 24.16 -11.38 -0.77
C ILE A 85 25.24 -10.63 0.02
N ILE A 86 25.55 -11.06 1.24
CA ILE A 86 26.59 -10.47 2.08
C ILE A 86 27.97 -10.62 1.44
N GLU A 87 28.31 -11.84 1.00
CA GLU A 87 29.59 -12.12 0.31
C GLU A 87 29.79 -11.19 -0.90
N ASN A 88 28.78 -11.07 -1.77
CA ASN A 88 28.84 -10.20 -2.94
C ASN A 88 28.97 -8.72 -2.56
N ALA A 89 28.32 -8.28 -1.47
CA ALA A 89 28.41 -6.90 -0.99
C ALA A 89 29.81 -6.59 -0.45
N LEU A 90 30.41 -7.50 0.31
CA LEU A 90 31.78 -7.37 0.80
C LEU A 90 32.79 -7.34 -0.35
N GLU A 91 32.63 -8.23 -1.33
CA GLU A 91 33.49 -8.27 -2.52
C GLU A 91 33.39 -6.96 -3.33
N TRP A 92 32.17 -6.45 -3.54
CA TRP A 92 31.98 -5.16 -4.21
C TRP A 92 32.65 -4.01 -3.45
N GLN A 93 32.54 -3.98 -2.12
CA GLN A 93 33.17 -2.94 -1.30
C GLN A 93 34.69 -2.99 -1.39
N LYS A 94 35.28 -4.20 -1.32
CA LYS A 94 36.72 -4.40 -1.45
C LYS A 94 37.24 -3.91 -2.79
N ASN A 95 36.50 -4.17 -3.87
CA ASN A 95 36.89 -3.82 -5.23
C ASN A 95 36.49 -2.40 -5.66
N ASN A 96 35.71 -1.67 -4.84
CA ASN A 96 35.26 -0.30 -5.16
C ASN A 96 35.47 0.68 -3.98
N PRO A 97 36.69 0.78 -3.40
CA PRO A 97 36.94 1.56 -2.19
C PRO A 97 36.63 3.07 -2.36
N ASP A 98 36.96 3.65 -3.52
CA ASP A 98 36.69 5.08 -3.79
C ASP A 98 35.20 5.38 -3.84
N LYS A 99 34.40 4.50 -4.48
CA LYS A 99 32.93 4.64 -4.51
C LYS A 99 32.33 4.52 -3.12
N VAL A 100 32.86 3.63 -2.29
CA VAL A 100 32.43 3.49 -0.89
C VAL A 100 32.75 4.78 -0.11
N LYS A 101 33.94 5.35 -0.30
CA LYS A 101 34.35 6.62 0.34
C LYS A 101 33.46 7.78 -0.10
N GLU A 102 33.18 7.91 -1.40
CA GLU A 102 32.27 8.94 -1.95
C GLU A 102 30.85 8.79 -1.39
N TYR A 103 30.31 7.56 -1.38
CA TYR A 103 28.99 7.28 -0.82
C TYR A 103 28.90 7.69 0.66
N LYS A 104 29.90 7.30 1.48
CA LYS A 104 29.98 7.70 2.89
C LYS A 104 30.03 9.22 3.04
N LYS A 105 30.83 9.92 2.24
CA LYS A 105 30.90 11.39 2.25
C LYS A 105 29.51 11.99 2.00
N ARG A 106 28.81 11.58 0.94
CA ARG A 106 27.47 12.10 0.63
C ARG A 106 26.44 11.85 1.72
N TYR A 107 26.53 10.72 2.42
CA TYR A 107 25.62 10.39 3.52
C TYR A 107 25.82 11.36 4.70
N TYR A 108 27.05 11.51 5.21
CA TYR A 108 27.34 12.39 6.34
C TYR A 108 27.27 13.89 6.01
N SER A 109 27.48 14.29 4.74
CA SER A 109 27.32 15.68 4.31
C SER A 109 25.87 16.14 4.16
N LYS A 110 24.88 15.24 4.21
CA LYS A 110 23.45 15.61 4.20
C LYS A 110 22.88 15.89 5.59
N ASP A 111 23.54 15.37 6.62
CA ASP A 111 23.09 15.47 8.02
C ASP A 111 23.74 16.66 8.76
N ASN A 112 24.52 17.50 8.05
CA ASN A 112 25.26 18.65 8.57
C ASN A 112 25.00 19.88 7.70
#